data_AF-A0A7W0QA16-F1
#
_entry.id   AF-A0A7W0QA16-F1
#
_cell.length_a   1.000
_cell.length_b   1.000
_cell.length_c   1.000
_cell.angle_alpha   90.00
_cell.angle_beta   90.00
_cell.angle_gamma   90.00
#
_symmetry.space_group_name_H-M   'P 1'
#
loop_
_entity.id
_entity.type
_entity.pdbx_description
1 polymer ?
#
loop_
_entity_poly.entity_id
_entity_poly.type
_entity_poly.pdbx_seq_one_letter_code
_entity_poly.pdbx_strand_id
1 'polypeptide(L)'
;MTDDESPIGIDLEAWAPPAPPRGIADGVIARMQESVRAAELQAMPRSHRRWWIAGGVAAAAVASVVVLGVWGVQRAPANGSGTVVAERPRHLELGPTSAELDANAEVRWRRDGHRLAIEQVRGAATWRIDDADTVVIDAGAMGASVEATGASLRVEVSMKQPEVRSDEGVEERARSARMIGASALTAAAVALVTVVVYEGRVKVTNGGQTIALAPGTSYEVRPAYAPREQLTVGAAPAQVSDLEERVRILEAQLAEQRARTVDPAPDVVDKTVSPDKPAGTDKLEGKKQVDPFARSRGDAVDSPDRSEDDVVDPFGSRTGSRVDPFSSPRTQKVTCDAETLGVQGRDLYSAGSYAEALVKYEQAIRCKPSRRLELHAFMAACNAKNVRKAGAYYAKLSPDTQQIVLSVCVRNNISARQLSAASRGATGRLSVASTPVARVAVDGVDVGKSPVALDLAPGKHKVTFTINGDRHTFSVTVEAGKTVTLRKQL
;
A
#
# COMPACT_ATOMS: atom_id res chain seq x y z
N MET A 1 -14.41 21.27 54.77
CA MET A 1 -14.38 19.94 54.13
C MET A 1 -13.52 20.08 52.89
N THR A 2 -12.58 19.17 52.72
CA THR A 2 -11.56 19.15 51.67
C THR A 2 -11.45 17.70 51.24
N ASP A 3 -12.17 17.36 50.18
CA ASP A 3 -12.42 15.98 49.81
C ASP A 3 -11.31 15.51 48.86
N ASP A 4 -10.28 14.91 49.47
CA ASP A 4 -9.04 14.47 48.82
C ASP A 4 -9.11 12.97 48.45
N GLU A 5 -10.09 12.60 47.61
CA GLU A 5 -10.23 11.24 47.10
C GLU A 5 -9.17 10.93 46.02
N SER A 6 -7.97 10.59 46.48
CA SER A 6 -6.97 9.94 45.62
C SER A 6 -7.51 8.60 45.09
N PRO A 7 -7.53 8.36 43.77
CA PRO A 7 -8.08 7.13 43.20
C PRO A 7 -7.23 5.92 43.58
N ILE A 8 -7.89 4.79 43.87
CA ILE A 8 -7.24 3.55 44.30
C ILE A 8 -6.33 3.04 43.18
N GLY A 9 -5.01 3.21 43.36
CA GLY A 9 -3.99 2.69 42.47
C GLY A 9 -3.94 1.17 42.54
N ILE A 10 -4.45 0.49 41.51
CA ILE A 10 -4.23 -0.94 41.33
C ILE A 10 -2.79 -1.12 40.86
N ASP A 11 -1.93 -1.63 41.75
CA ASP A 11 -0.58 -2.04 41.41
C ASP A 11 -0.62 -3.23 40.44
N LEU A 12 -0.19 -2.99 39.19
CA LEU A 12 -0.13 -4.00 38.14
C LEU A 12 1.22 -4.74 38.10
N GLU A 13 2.25 -4.26 38.79
CA GLU A 13 3.55 -4.95 38.91
C GLU A 13 3.46 -6.06 39.97
N ALA A 14 2.63 -5.88 40.99
CA ALA A 14 2.32 -6.91 41.99
C ALA A 14 1.51 -8.11 41.43
N TRP A 15 0.89 -8.00 40.25
CA TRP A 15 0.06 -9.09 39.68
C TRP A 15 0.87 -10.06 38.83
N ALA A 16 1.46 -11.07 39.46
CA ALA A 16 2.02 -12.23 38.79
C ALA A 16 0.92 -13.26 38.44
N PRO A 17 0.49 -13.40 37.16
CA PRO A 17 -0.44 -14.47 36.79
C PRO A 17 0.24 -15.84 36.92
N PRO A 18 -0.49 -16.90 37.34
CA PRO A 18 0.07 -18.25 37.40
C PRO A 18 0.44 -18.73 35.99
N ALA A 19 1.57 -19.44 35.88
CA ALA A 19 2.00 -20.01 34.61
C ALA A 19 0.91 -20.93 34.03
N PRO A 20 0.62 -20.85 32.71
CA PRO A 20 -0.44 -21.64 32.10
C PRO A 20 -0.15 -23.14 32.21
N PRO A 21 -1.18 -23.99 32.42
CA PRO A 21 -1.00 -25.44 32.39
C PRO A 21 -0.33 -25.92 31.09
N ARG A 22 0.74 -26.70 31.25
CA ARG A 22 1.46 -27.32 30.12
C ARG A 22 0.51 -28.18 29.28
N GLY A 23 0.65 -28.12 27.96
CA GLY A 23 -0.19 -28.88 27.02
C GLY A 23 -1.47 -28.18 26.56
N ILE A 24 -1.80 -26.98 27.03
CA ILE A 24 -2.94 -26.21 26.49
C ILE A 24 -2.70 -25.84 25.01
N ALA A 25 -1.48 -25.41 24.65
CA ALA A 25 -1.12 -25.12 23.27
C ALA A 25 -1.29 -26.36 22.38
N ASP A 26 -0.75 -27.50 22.80
CA ASP A 26 -0.88 -28.79 22.08
C ASP A 26 -2.34 -29.22 21.92
N GLY A 27 -3.17 -29.07 22.97
CA GLY A 27 -4.59 -29.39 22.92
C GLY A 27 -5.39 -28.51 21.94
N VAL A 28 -5.07 -27.21 21.85
CA VAL A 28 -5.67 -26.30 20.87
C VAL A 28 -5.19 -26.63 19.45
N ILE A 29 -3.89 -26.88 19.27
CA ILE A 29 -3.29 -27.22 17.97
C ILE A 29 -3.83 -28.55 17.44
N ALA A 30 -3.88 -29.59 18.27
CA ALA A 30 -4.46 -30.89 17.89
C ALA A 30 -5.92 -30.76 17.45
N ARG A 31 -6.72 -29.97 18.18
CA ARG A 31 -8.14 -29.73 17.86
C ARG A 31 -8.32 -28.92 16.57
N MET A 32 -7.41 -28.01 16.24
CA MET A 32 -7.38 -27.35 14.94
C MET A 32 -7.00 -28.32 13.81
N GLN A 33 -5.95 -29.14 13.99
CA GLN A 33 -5.54 -30.14 13.00
C GLN A 33 -6.64 -31.18 12.71
N GLU A 34 -7.42 -31.56 13.71
CA GLU A 34 -8.59 -32.43 13.56
C GLU A 34 -9.66 -31.81 12.65
N SER A 35 -9.94 -30.51 12.82
CA SER A 35 -10.89 -29.78 11.96
C SER A 35 -10.42 -29.66 10.50
N VAL A 36 -9.11 -29.53 10.26
CA VAL A 36 -8.53 -29.48 8.91
C VAL A 36 -8.65 -30.84 8.22
N ARG A 37 -8.34 -31.95 8.93
CA ARG A 37 -8.50 -33.32 8.40
C ARG A 37 -9.97 -33.63 8.05
N ALA A 38 -10.92 -33.13 8.83
CA ALA A 38 -12.35 -33.30 8.55
C ALA A 38 -12.80 -32.59 7.26
N ALA A 39 -12.18 -31.45 6.92
CA ALA A 39 -12.42 -30.74 5.66
C ALA A 39 -11.74 -31.44 4.47
N GLU A 40 -10.51 -31.93 4.64
CA GLU A 40 -9.72 -32.57 3.58
C GLU A 40 -10.38 -33.86 3.07
N LEU A 41 -11.06 -34.62 3.94
CA LEU A 41 -11.83 -35.82 3.58
C LEU A 41 -13.04 -35.54 2.65
N GLN A 42 -13.54 -34.30 2.58
CA GLN A 42 -14.65 -33.94 1.68
C GLN A 42 -14.17 -33.51 0.28
N ALA A 43 -12.86 -33.37 0.06
CA ALA A 43 -12.27 -32.71 -1.10
C ALA A 43 -11.57 -33.67 -2.09
N MET A 44 -12.18 -34.84 -2.38
CA MET A 44 -11.67 -35.75 -3.43
C MET A 44 -12.34 -35.49 -4.80
N PRO A 45 -11.65 -34.87 -5.78
CA PRO A 45 -12.16 -34.76 -7.15
C PRO A 45 -12.14 -36.10 -7.87
N ARG A 46 -13.09 -36.31 -8.80
CA ARG A 46 -13.13 -37.51 -9.64
C ARG A 46 -11.96 -37.57 -10.60
N SER A 47 -11.49 -38.79 -10.88
CA SER A 47 -10.28 -39.09 -11.64
C SER A 47 -10.26 -38.54 -13.07
N HIS A 48 -9.09 -38.05 -13.49
CA HIS A 48 -8.64 -38.19 -14.87
C HIS A 48 -7.20 -38.74 -14.92
N ARG A 49 -6.84 -39.44 -16.01
CA ARG A 49 -5.70 -40.37 -16.05
C ARG A 49 -4.93 -40.22 -17.38
N ARG A 50 -3.59 -40.35 -17.33
CA ARG A 50 -2.62 -40.25 -18.47
C ARG A 50 -2.43 -38.80 -18.99
N TRP A 51 -1.31 -38.41 -19.64
CA TRP A 51 -0.05 -39.12 -19.97
C TRP A 51 1.10 -38.12 -20.20
N TRP A 52 2.35 -38.46 -19.82
CA TRP A 52 3.59 -38.47 -20.65
C TRP A 52 4.88 -38.48 -19.80
N ILE A 53 6.06 -38.60 -20.44
CA ILE A 53 7.32 -39.10 -19.88
C ILE A 53 8.54 -38.30 -20.41
N ALA A 54 9.45 -37.95 -19.49
CA ALA A 54 10.89 -37.64 -19.62
C ALA A 54 11.42 -36.59 -20.64
N GLY A 55 12.53 -35.93 -20.25
CA GLY A 55 13.47 -35.31 -21.20
C GLY A 55 14.41 -34.25 -20.60
N GLY A 56 15.72 -34.52 -20.61
CA GLY A 56 16.77 -33.49 -20.53
C GLY A 56 17.39 -33.22 -19.16
N VAL A 57 18.69 -33.53 -19.04
CA VAL A 57 19.58 -33.02 -17.97
C VAL A 57 20.66 -32.17 -18.63
N ALA A 58 20.97 -31.02 -18.03
CA ALA A 58 22.20 -30.27 -18.25
C ALA A 58 22.71 -29.78 -16.89
N ALA A 59 23.99 -30.00 -16.60
CA ALA A 59 24.56 -29.77 -15.27
C ALA A 59 25.49 -28.55 -15.25
N ALA A 60 25.33 -27.70 -14.23
CA ALA A 60 26.32 -26.73 -13.77
C ALA A 60 26.44 -26.87 -12.25
N ALA A 61 27.67 -26.89 -11.73
CA ALA A 61 27.95 -27.37 -10.38
C ALA A 61 27.67 -26.33 -9.27
N VAL A 62 26.40 -26.22 -8.87
CA VAL A 62 26.01 -25.82 -7.52
C VAL A 62 25.18 -26.96 -6.93
N ALA A 63 25.39 -27.31 -5.66
CA ALA A 63 24.72 -28.43 -4.98
C ALA A 63 23.25 -28.11 -4.59
N SER A 64 22.47 -27.62 -5.56
CA SER A 64 21.07 -27.24 -5.41
C SER A 64 20.18 -28.48 -5.46
N VAL A 65 19.87 -29.07 -4.31
CA VAL A 65 19.05 -30.30 -4.23
C VAL A 65 17.57 -30.00 -4.47
N VAL A 66 17.17 -29.91 -5.73
CA VAL A 66 15.76 -29.71 -6.15
C VAL A 66 14.96 -31.01 -5.97
N VAL A 67 14.55 -31.30 -4.73
CA VAL A 67 13.72 -32.48 -4.42
C VAL A 67 12.27 -32.23 -4.85
N LEU A 68 11.89 -32.71 -6.03
CA LEU A 68 10.49 -32.76 -6.49
C LEU A 68 9.73 -33.93 -5.82
N GLY A 69 9.58 -33.84 -4.50
CA GLY A 69 8.88 -34.81 -3.67
C GLY A 69 7.35 -34.75 -3.85
N VAL A 70 6.79 -35.75 -4.52
CA VAL A 70 5.34 -35.95 -4.59
C VAL A 70 4.85 -36.62 -3.30
N TRP A 71 4.34 -35.79 -2.38
CA TRP A 71 3.78 -36.09 -1.05
C TRP A 71 4.76 -36.33 0.11
N GLY A 72 4.43 -35.71 1.26
CA GLY A 72 4.76 -36.18 2.61
C GLY A 72 6.16 -35.88 3.15
N VAL A 73 6.31 -34.76 3.87
CA VAL A 73 7.48 -34.37 4.69
C VAL A 73 8.81 -34.26 3.92
N GLN A 74 9.29 -33.03 3.77
CA GLN A 74 10.58 -32.76 3.14
C GLN A 74 11.66 -32.59 4.22
N ARG A 75 12.51 -33.61 4.40
CA ARG A 75 13.67 -33.58 5.31
C ARG A 75 14.86 -32.90 4.65
N ALA A 76 15.30 -31.77 5.19
CA ALA A 76 16.60 -31.22 4.85
C ALA A 76 17.72 -32.02 5.56
N PRO A 77 18.94 -32.09 4.98
CA PRO A 77 20.09 -32.62 5.71
C PRO A 77 20.41 -31.75 6.93
N ALA A 78 20.92 -32.37 8.00
CA ALA A 78 21.21 -31.70 9.27
C ALA A 78 22.31 -30.62 9.21
N ASN A 79 23.01 -30.49 8.09
CA ASN A 79 23.78 -29.31 7.70
C ASN A 79 23.57 -29.08 6.20
N GLY A 80 23.44 -27.84 5.76
CA GLY A 80 23.21 -27.49 4.35
C GLY A 80 22.25 -26.31 4.14
N SER A 81 21.91 -26.06 2.88
CA SER A 81 21.03 -24.98 2.46
C SER A 81 19.97 -25.47 1.45
N GLY A 82 18.88 -24.72 1.32
CA GLY A 82 17.81 -25.06 0.39
C GLY A 82 16.81 -23.93 0.15
N THR A 83 15.80 -24.20 -0.65
CA THR A 83 14.70 -23.28 -0.97
C THR A 83 13.43 -24.08 -1.20
N VAL A 84 12.31 -23.62 -0.63
CA VAL A 84 10.97 -24.21 -0.80
C VAL A 84 9.98 -23.09 -1.13
N VAL A 85 9.16 -23.34 -2.15
CA VAL A 85 7.95 -22.57 -2.45
C VAL A 85 6.75 -23.47 -2.16
N ALA A 86 5.93 -23.09 -1.19
CA ALA A 86 4.79 -23.87 -0.73
C ALA A 86 3.53 -23.55 -1.55
N GLU A 87 3.34 -24.17 -2.71
CA GLU A 87 2.12 -24.02 -3.55
C GLU A 87 0.80 -24.31 -2.79
N ARG A 88 0.91 -25.14 -1.75
CA ARG A 88 -0.13 -25.53 -0.79
C ARG A 88 0.55 -25.69 0.59
N PRO A 89 -0.20 -25.76 1.70
CA PRO A 89 0.40 -25.91 3.03
C PRO A 89 1.32 -27.14 3.10
N ARG A 90 2.51 -26.98 3.70
CA ARG A 90 3.56 -28.00 3.77
C ARG A 90 4.35 -27.92 5.08
N HIS A 91 4.57 -29.08 5.70
CA HIS A 91 5.51 -29.24 6.80
C HIS A 91 6.96 -29.40 6.26
N LEU A 92 7.91 -28.74 6.90
CA LEU A 92 9.34 -28.71 6.56
C LEU A 92 10.19 -29.06 7.80
N GLU A 93 10.95 -30.15 7.75
CA GLU A 93 11.86 -30.57 8.83
C GLU A 93 13.31 -30.13 8.53
N LEU A 94 13.89 -29.30 9.40
CA LEU A 94 15.23 -28.69 9.24
C LEU A 94 16.21 -29.12 10.33
N GLY A 95 16.12 -30.38 10.77
CA GLY A 95 16.78 -30.87 11.99
C GLY A 95 15.78 -30.84 13.16
N PRO A 96 16.15 -30.34 14.35
CA PRO A 96 15.22 -30.25 15.48
C PRO A 96 14.26 -29.06 15.32
N THR A 97 14.65 -27.97 14.64
CA THR A 97 13.73 -26.94 14.16
C THR A 97 12.84 -27.44 13.00
N SER A 98 11.56 -27.11 13.03
CA SER A 98 10.56 -27.42 12.00
C SER A 98 9.65 -26.23 11.68
N ALA A 99 8.98 -26.27 10.53
CA ALA A 99 8.04 -25.23 10.10
C ALA A 99 6.78 -25.78 9.42
N GLU A 100 5.64 -25.20 9.75
CA GLU A 100 4.43 -25.27 8.92
C GLU A 100 4.42 -24.06 7.98
N LEU A 101 4.56 -24.28 6.68
CA LEU A 101 4.50 -23.25 5.64
C LEU A 101 3.08 -23.14 5.11
N ASP A 102 2.49 -21.95 5.10
CA ASP A 102 1.18 -21.69 4.48
C ASP A 102 1.30 -21.62 2.94
N ALA A 103 0.16 -21.65 2.25
CA ALA A 103 0.14 -21.54 0.79
C ALA A 103 0.73 -20.20 0.30
N ASN A 104 1.58 -20.27 -0.73
CA ASN A 104 2.41 -19.20 -1.29
C ASN A 104 3.56 -18.69 -0.40
N ALA A 105 3.89 -19.39 0.70
CA ALA A 105 5.12 -19.12 1.43
C ALA A 105 6.35 -19.48 0.60
N GLU A 106 7.35 -18.61 0.57
CA GLU A 106 8.66 -18.84 -0.06
C GLU A 106 9.75 -18.62 0.97
N VAL A 107 10.53 -19.67 1.20
CA VAL A 107 11.56 -19.71 2.24
C VAL A 107 12.85 -20.31 1.68
N ARG A 108 13.96 -19.60 1.88
CA ARG A 108 15.32 -20.13 1.71
C ARG A 108 15.95 -20.31 3.09
N TRP A 109 16.86 -21.26 3.23
CA TRP A 109 17.59 -21.45 4.50
C TRP A 109 19.03 -21.88 4.27
N ARG A 110 19.86 -21.65 5.29
CA ARG A 110 21.22 -22.17 5.44
C ARG A 110 21.47 -22.51 6.91
N ARG A 111 21.76 -23.78 7.19
CA ARG A 111 22.17 -24.26 8.51
C ARG A 111 23.70 -24.37 8.58
N ASP A 112 24.24 -23.87 9.68
CA ASP A 112 25.65 -23.96 10.07
C ASP A 112 25.70 -24.42 11.53
N GLY A 113 25.69 -25.75 11.72
CA GLY A 113 25.48 -26.39 13.02
C GLY A 113 24.18 -25.94 13.70
N HIS A 114 24.31 -25.34 14.88
CA HIS A 114 23.21 -24.82 15.71
C HIS A 114 22.61 -23.50 15.21
N ARG A 115 23.20 -22.85 14.20
CA ARG A 115 22.67 -21.61 13.63
C ARG A 115 21.91 -21.90 12.33
N LEU A 116 20.66 -21.47 12.26
CA LEU A 116 19.81 -21.59 11.08
C LEU A 116 19.44 -20.19 10.57
N ALA A 117 20.10 -19.74 9.50
CA ALA A 117 19.73 -18.52 8.81
C ALA A 117 18.60 -18.82 7.81
N ILE A 118 17.59 -17.97 7.76
CA ILE A 118 16.36 -18.15 6.97
C ILE A 118 16.05 -16.84 6.24
N GLU A 119 15.69 -16.92 4.97
CA GLU A 119 15.19 -15.82 4.15
C GLU A 119 13.73 -16.13 3.79
N GLN A 120 12.78 -15.50 4.49
CA GLN A 120 11.35 -15.65 4.21
C GLN A 120 10.89 -14.52 3.28
N VAL A 121 10.85 -14.81 1.98
CA VAL A 121 10.63 -13.83 0.90
C VAL A 121 9.18 -13.34 0.86
N ARG A 122 8.22 -14.20 1.21
CA ARG A 122 6.77 -13.93 1.18
C ARG A 122 5.98 -15.00 1.92
N GLY A 123 4.73 -14.67 2.25
CA GLY A 123 3.75 -15.59 2.83
C GLY A 123 3.98 -15.82 4.33
N ALA A 124 3.22 -16.76 4.90
CA ALA A 124 3.26 -17.06 6.32
C ALA A 124 3.89 -18.42 6.63
N ALA A 125 4.61 -18.49 7.74
CA ALA A 125 5.23 -19.70 8.25
C ALA A 125 5.13 -19.73 9.78
N THR A 126 4.81 -20.90 10.34
CA THR A 126 4.77 -21.14 11.79
C THR A 126 5.94 -22.02 12.17
N TRP A 127 6.90 -21.44 12.90
CA TRP A 127 8.18 -22.03 13.27
C TRP A 127 8.10 -22.64 14.66
N ARG A 128 8.65 -23.86 14.82
CA ARG A 128 8.97 -24.48 16.11
C ARG A 128 10.47 -24.67 16.19
N ILE A 129 11.10 -24.04 17.17
CA ILE A 129 12.54 -23.88 17.31
C ILE A 129 12.98 -24.54 18.61
N ASP A 130 13.93 -25.45 18.50
CA ASP A 130 14.51 -26.17 19.64
C ASP A 130 15.37 -25.25 20.54
N ASP A 131 15.55 -25.61 21.82
CA ASP A 131 16.41 -24.89 22.76
C ASP A 131 17.89 -24.88 22.31
N ALA A 132 18.32 -25.90 21.55
CA ALA A 132 19.67 -26.00 21.00
C ALA A 132 19.86 -25.25 19.67
N ASP A 133 18.82 -24.65 19.08
CA ASP A 133 18.89 -23.92 17.82
C ASP A 133 18.79 -22.39 18.01
N THR A 134 19.61 -21.65 17.26
CA THR A 134 19.46 -20.20 17.08
C THR A 134 19.04 -19.91 15.65
N VAL A 135 17.78 -19.55 15.47
CA VAL A 135 17.21 -19.23 14.16
C VAL A 135 17.24 -17.71 13.95
N VAL A 136 17.66 -17.29 12.76
CA VAL A 136 17.62 -15.89 12.32
C VAL A 136 16.83 -15.82 11.02
N ILE A 137 15.62 -15.26 11.09
CA ILE A 137 14.72 -15.07 9.95
C ILE A 137 14.88 -13.63 9.45
N ASP A 138 15.56 -13.46 8.33
CA ASP A 138 15.45 -12.26 7.49
C ASP A 138 14.13 -12.35 6.71
N ALA A 139 13.33 -11.30 6.78
CA ALA A 139 12.00 -11.23 6.19
C ALA A 139 11.96 -10.35 4.91
N GLY A 140 13.12 -9.99 4.34
CA GLY A 140 13.27 -9.18 3.12
C GLY A 140 12.88 -7.70 3.27
N ALA A 141 12.15 -7.35 4.32
CA ALA A 141 11.65 -6.00 4.59
C ALA A 141 12.74 -5.07 5.15
N MET A 142 13.62 -4.56 4.29
CA MET A 142 14.56 -3.46 4.58
C MET A 142 15.41 -3.65 5.86
N GLY A 143 15.94 -4.87 6.05
CA GLY A 143 16.80 -5.21 7.20
C GLY A 143 16.04 -5.63 8.47
N ALA A 144 14.75 -5.92 8.37
CA ALA A 144 13.98 -6.58 9.42
C ALA A 144 14.45 -8.03 9.61
N SER A 145 14.98 -8.35 10.79
CA SER A 145 15.42 -9.70 11.18
C SER A 145 14.81 -10.14 12.51
N VAL A 146 14.49 -11.43 12.62
CA VAL A 146 13.91 -12.06 13.81
C VAL A 146 14.86 -13.14 14.33
N GLU A 147 15.40 -12.95 15.53
CA GLU A 147 16.28 -13.93 16.20
C GLU A 147 15.47 -14.69 17.27
N ALA A 148 15.50 -16.02 17.24
CA ALA A 148 14.71 -16.85 18.14
C ALA A 148 15.40 -18.18 18.52
N THR A 149 15.17 -18.62 19.76
CA THR A 149 15.72 -19.85 20.37
C THR A 149 14.70 -20.41 21.36
N GLY A 150 14.50 -21.74 21.38
CA GLY A 150 13.56 -22.39 22.30
C GLY A 150 12.14 -21.82 22.19
N ALA A 151 11.63 -21.68 20.96
CA ALA A 151 10.52 -20.78 20.66
C ALA A 151 9.51 -21.32 19.64
N SER A 152 8.27 -20.89 19.79
CA SER A 152 7.18 -21.14 18.85
C SER A 152 6.61 -19.80 18.40
N LEU A 153 6.70 -19.48 17.10
CA LEU A 153 6.23 -18.21 16.55
C LEU A 153 5.69 -18.35 15.13
N ARG A 154 4.81 -17.43 14.73
CA ARG A 154 4.34 -17.26 13.35
C ARG A 154 4.92 -15.98 12.77
N VAL A 155 5.57 -16.09 11.62
CA VAL A 155 6.07 -14.95 10.83
C VAL A 155 5.25 -14.88 9.54
N GLU A 156 4.66 -13.71 9.27
CA GLU A 156 3.93 -13.44 8.03
C GLU A 156 4.57 -12.27 7.28
N VAL A 157 5.00 -12.51 6.04
CA VAL A 157 5.64 -11.53 5.17
C VAL A 157 4.67 -11.16 4.04
N SER A 158 3.94 -10.07 4.27
CA SER A 158 2.96 -9.53 3.32
C SER A 158 3.67 -8.57 2.35
N MET A 159 4.02 -9.07 1.17
CA MET A 159 4.44 -8.23 0.04
C MET A 159 3.26 -7.36 -0.44
N LYS A 160 3.11 -6.16 0.13
CA LYS A 160 2.23 -5.14 -0.45
C LYS A 160 2.88 -4.65 -1.73
N GLN A 161 2.37 -5.12 -2.86
CA GLN A 161 2.55 -4.42 -4.12
C GLN A 161 2.14 -2.96 -3.89
N PRO A 162 2.96 -1.96 -4.25
CA PRO A 162 2.53 -0.58 -4.22
C PRO A 162 1.32 -0.48 -5.15
N GLU A 163 0.17 -0.09 -4.61
CA GLU A 163 -1.08 -0.02 -5.35
C GLU A 163 -0.95 1.08 -6.41
N VAL A 164 -0.52 0.69 -7.62
CA VAL A 164 -0.22 1.61 -8.73
C VAL A 164 -1.53 2.26 -9.13
N ARG A 165 -1.71 3.48 -8.63
CA ARG A 165 -2.99 4.12 -8.47
C ARG A 165 -3.62 4.46 -9.83
N SER A 166 -4.52 3.61 -10.31
CA SER A 166 -5.31 3.82 -11.54
C SER A 166 -6.45 4.85 -11.37
N ASP A 167 -6.19 5.93 -10.62
CA ASP A 167 -7.10 7.06 -10.39
C ASP A 167 -6.86 8.22 -11.39
N GLU A 168 -6.50 7.94 -12.65
CA GLU A 168 -6.68 8.92 -13.74
C GLU A 168 -6.71 8.26 -15.13
N GLY A 169 -7.28 8.95 -16.12
CA GLY A 169 -7.61 8.37 -17.44
C GLY A 169 -6.39 8.21 -18.36
N VAL A 170 -5.73 7.05 -18.31
CA VAL A 170 -4.52 6.75 -19.11
C VAL A 170 -4.75 5.69 -20.21
N GLU A 171 -5.97 5.58 -20.74
CA GLU A 171 -6.25 4.68 -21.87
C GLU A 171 -5.63 5.18 -23.20
N GLU A 172 -5.37 6.49 -23.31
CA GLU A 172 -4.85 7.12 -24.55
C GLU A 172 -3.30 7.18 -24.61
N ARG A 173 -2.60 7.39 -23.47
CA ARG A 173 -1.12 7.46 -23.46
C ARG A 173 -0.42 6.10 -23.58
N ALA A 174 -1.15 4.99 -23.42
CA ALA A 174 -0.60 3.64 -23.58
C ALA A 174 0.00 3.37 -24.98
N ARG A 175 -0.32 4.20 -25.99
CA ARG A 175 0.25 4.12 -27.35
C ARG A 175 1.51 4.97 -27.56
N SER A 176 1.79 5.95 -26.71
CA SER A 176 2.99 6.81 -26.81
C SER A 176 4.21 6.25 -26.07
N ALA A 177 4.02 5.33 -25.13
CA ALA A 177 5.07 4.77 -24.27
C ALA A 177 6.07 3.82 -24.97
N ARG A 178 6.12 3.79 -26.32
CA ARG A 178 7.07 2.96 -27.10
C ARG A 178 8.25 3.73 -27.72
N MET A 179 8.33 5.06 -27.51
CA MET A 179 9.26 5.94 -28.25
C MET A 179 10.09 6.90 -27.37
N ILE A 180 10.17 6.68 -26.05
CA ILE A 180 11.07 7.42 -25.15
C ILE A 180 11.84 6.41 -24.27
N GLY A 181 13.10 6.71 -23.96
CA GLY A 181 14.12 5.77 -23.48
C GLY A 181 13.89 5.15 -22.09
N ALA A 182 14.69 4.12 -21.79
CA ALA A 182 14.54 3.28 -20.62
C ALA A 182 14.98 3.95 -19.30
N SER A 183 14.00 4.49 -18.57
CA SER A 183 14.13 4.89 -17.16
C SER A 183 13.04 4.20 -16.34
N ALA A 184 13.20 2.89 -16.10
CA ALA A 184 12.23 2.08 -15.37
C ALA A 184 12.26 2.43 -13.87
N LEU A 185 11.31 3.26 -13.42
CA LEU A 185 11.05 3.51 -12.01
C LEU A 185 10.44 2.24 -11.37
N THR A 186 11.30 1.33 -10.93
CA THR A 186 10.95 0.16 -10.14
C THR A 186 10.42 0.61 -8.77
N ALA A 187 9.10 0.73 -8.66
CA ALA A 187 8.43 0.99 -7.38
C ALA A 187 8.73 -0.17 -6.41
N ALA A 188 9.67 0.07 -5.48
CA ALA A 188 10.10 -0.92 -4.50
C ALA A 188 8.91 -1.47 -3.72
N ALA A 189 8.74 -2.79 -3.75
CA ALA A 189 7.68 -3.48 -3.02
C ALA A 189 7.91 -3.33 -1.51
N VAL A 190 6.89 -2.87 -0.79
CA VAL A 190 6.98 -2.60 0.64
C VAL A 190 6.46 -3.83 1.39
N ALA A 191 7.37 -4.74 1.72
CA ALA A 191 7.05 -5.88 2.57
C ALA A 191 6.72 -5.39 4.00
N LEU A 192 5.59 -5.84 4.53
CA LEU A 192 5.26 -5.75 5.95
C LEU A 192 5.47 -7.12 6.59
N VAL A 193 6.03 -7.14 7.80
CA VAL A 193 6.30 -8.38 8.53
C VAL A 193 5.50 -8.37 9.83
N THR A 194 4.69 -9.39 10.06
CA THR A 194 4.00 -9.58 11.34
C THR A 194 4.61 -10.77 12.06
N VAL A 195 5.07 -10.57 13.29
CA VAL A 195 5.67 -11.60 14.14
C VAL A 195 4.73 -11.83 15.33
N VAL A 196 4.19 -13.05 15.45
CA VAL A 196 3.35 -13.46 16.58
C VAL A 196 4.10 -14.52 17.37
N VAL A 197 4.41 -14.23 18.64
CA VAL A 197 5.15 -15.14 19.52
C VAL A 197 4.16 -15.92 20.36
N TYR A 198 4.16 -17.24 20.25
CA TYR A 198 3.37 -18.12 21.11
C TYR A 198 4.15 -18.44 22.39
N GLU A 199 5.41 -18.90 22.24
CA GLU A 199 6.26 -19.36 23.34
C GLU A 199 7.74 -19.04 23.06
N GLY A 200 8.57 -19.04 24.11
CA GLY A 200 10.03 -18.91 24.02
C GLY A 200 10.58 -17.50 24.05
N ARG A 201 11.80 -17.33 23.49
CA ARG A 201 12.52 -16.05 23.42
C ARG A 201 12.65 -15.61 21.96
N VAL A 202 12.15 -14.41 21.66
CA VAL A 202 12.22 -13.81 20.33
C VAL A 202 12.71 -12.37 20.44
N LYS A 203 13.64 -11.97 19.57
CA LYS A 203 14.06 -10.59 19.36
C LYS A 203 13.73 -10.20 17.93
N VAL A 204 13.27 -8.97 17.72
CA VAL A 204 13.08 -8.38 16.38
C VAL A 204 14.00 -7.17 16.25
N THR A 205 14.81 -7.14 15.20
CA THR A 205 15.68 -6.01 14.87
C THR A 205 15.22 -5.37 13.57
N ASN A 206 15.05 -4.05 13.55
CA ASN A 206 14.63 -3.26 12.40
C ASN A 206 15.27 -1.88 12.48
N GLY A 207 15.88 -1.38 11.39
CA GLY A 207 16.51 -0.06 11.37
C GLY A 207 17.60 0.18 12.44
N GLY A 208 18.23 -0.89 12.94
CA GLY A 208 19.21 -0.84 14.04
C GLY A 208 18.61 -0.89 15.46
N GLN A 209 17.29 -0.82 15.61
CA GLN A 209 16.61 -1.00 16.90
C GLN A 209 16.24 -2.48 17.09
N THR A 210 16.69 -3.08 18.20
CA THR A 210 16.28 -4.44 18.62
C THR A 210 15.27 -4.37 19.76
N ILE A 211 14.19 -5.15 19.65
CA ILE A 211 13.10 -5.24 20.64
C ILE A 211 12.93 -6.72 21.01
N ALA A 212 12.93 -7.03 22.31
CA ALA A 212 12.56 -8.36 22.81
C ALA A 212 11.02 -8.49 22.85
N LEU A 213 10.49 -9.60 22.33
CA LEU A 213 9.06 -9.92 22.34
C LEU A 213 8.76 -10.99 23.37
N ALA A 214 7.67 -10.81 24.12
CA ALA A 214 7.19 -11.78 25.11
C ALA A 214 6.21 -12.79 24.47
N PRO A 215 6.08 -14.00 25.04
CA PRO A 215 4.99 -14.93 24.71
C PRO A 215 3.62 -14.25 24.73
N GLY A 216 2.77 -14.57 23.75
CA GLY A 216 1.46 -13.95 23.55
C GLY A 216 1.46 -12.59 22.84
N THR A 217 2.62 -12.01 22.52
CA THR A 217 2.69 -10.72 21.81
C THR A 217 2.65 -10.87 20.28
N SER A 218 2.13 -9.82 19.62
CA SER A 218 2.17 -9.64 18.17
C SER A 218 2.82 -8.31 17.84
N TYR A 219 3.73 -8.28 16.87
CA TYR A 219 4.51 -7.11 16.50
C TYR A 219 4.51 -6.93 14.97
N GLU A 220 4.01 -5.79 14.49
CA GLU A 220 4.06 -5.38 13.09
C GLU A 220 5.38 -4.63 12.84
N VAL A 221 6.34 -5.30 12.20
CA VAL A 221 7.53 -4.66 11.66
C VAL A 221 7.13 -3.86 10.43
N ARG A 222 6.93 -2.57 10.64
CA ARG A 222 6.87 -1.60 9.55
C ARG A 222 8.30 -1.38 9.07
N PRO A 223 8.62 -1.54 7.77
CA PRO A 223 9.96 -1.28 7.28
C PRO A 223 10.30 0.16 7.64
N ALA A 224 11.49 0.36 8.21
CA ALA A 224 11.99 1.69 8.45
C ALA A 224 12.01 2.43 7.10
N TYR A 225 11.20 3.48 6.95
CA TYR A 225 11.40 4.43 5.88
C TYR A 225 12.83 4.93 6.04
N ALA A 226 13.72 4.55 5.11
CA ALA A 226 15.11 4.98 5.09
C ALA A 226 15.10 6.48 5.38
N PRO A 227 15.76 6.92 6.48
CA PRO A 227 15.49 8.23 7.06
C PRO A 227 15.69 9.24 5.96
N ARG A 228 14.60 9.94 5.58
CA ARG A 228 14.66 10.96 4.54
C ARG A 228 15.75 11.92 4.98
N GLU A 229 16.85 11.92 4.25
CA GLU A 229 17.98 12.79 4.52
C GLU A 229 17.43 14.20 4.50
N GLN A 230 17.27 14.78 5.68
CA GLN A 230 16.73 16.11 5.82
C GLN A 230 17.84 17.03 5.36
N LEU A 231 17.83 17.36 4.07
CA LEU A 231 18.54 18.52 3.54
C LEU A 231 18.10 19.70 4.38
N THR A 232 18.94 19.99 5.37
CA THR A 232 18.70 21.00 6.37
C THR A 232 19.08 22.29 5.67
N VAL A 233 18.08 22.94 5.08
CA VAL A 233 18.23 24.21 4.35
C VAL A 233 18.58 25.29 5.38
N GLY A 234 19.87 25.33 5.72
CA GLY A 234 20.37 25.89 6.97
C GLY A 234 21.54 25.08 7.56
N ALA A 235 22.41 24.50 6.72
CA ALA A 235 23.70 23.99 7.18
C ALA A 235 24.50 25.14 7.79
N ALA A 236 25.19 24.90 8.92
CA ALA A 236 26.04 25.93 9.50
C ALA A 236 27.21 26.24 8.52
N PRO A 237 27.69 27.49 8.40
CA PRO A 237 28.69 27.85 7.39
C PRO A 237 29.99 27.01 7.45
N ALA A 238 30.35 26.48 8.62
CA ALA A 238 31.46 25.53 8.77
C ALA A 238 31.25 24.20 8.00
N GLN A 239 30.00 23.72 7.90
CA GLN A 239 29.67 22.50 7.13
C GLN A 239 29.67 22.74 5.62
N VAL A 240 29.41 23.98 5.18
CA VAL A 240 29.53 24.35 3.76
C VAL A 240 31.00 24.30 3.32
N SER A 241 31.91 24.82 4.16
CA SER A 241 33.36 24.77 3.93
C SER A 241 33.91 23.34 3.83
N ASP A 242 33.47 22.41 4.69
CA ASP A 242 33.85 20.98 4.59
C ASP A 242 33.31 20.33 3.30
N LEU A 243 32.09 20.69 2.88
CA LEU A 243 31.52 20.20 1.62
C LEU A 243 32.29 20.72 0.39
N GLU A 244 32.63 22.01 0.37
CA GLU A 244 33.40 22.63 -0.72
C GLU A 244 34.81 22.02 -0.85
N GLU A 245 35.48 21.73 0.27
CA GLU A 245 36.79 21.07 0.25
C GLU A 245 36.68 19.61 -0.21
N ARG A 246 35.65 18.87 0.23
CA ARG A 246 35.34 17.51 -0.26
C ARG A 246 35.07 17.47 -1.76
N VAL A 247 34.31 18.43 -2.29
CA VAL A 247 34.05 18.56 -3.73
C VAL A 247 35.35 18.81 -4.48
N ARG A 248 36.17 19.76 -4.03
CA ARG A 248 37.47 20.08 -4.65
C ARG A 248 38.42 18.88 -4.68
N ILE A 249 38.43 18.04 -3.64
CA ILE A 249 39.20 16.80 -3.59
C ILE A 249 38.67 15.77 -4.60
N LEU A 250 37.34 15.60 -4.71
CA LEU A 250 36.72 14.68 -5.66
C LEU A 250 36.94 15.11 -7.12
N GLU A 251 36.89 16.41 -7.41
CA GLU A 251 37.19 16.95 -8.74
C GLU A 251 38.65 16.71 -9.14
N ALA A 252 39.59 16.88 -8.21
CA ALA A 252 41.00 16.56 -8.43
C ALA A 252 41.22 15.06 -8.72
N GLN A 253 40.56 14.17 -7.96
CA GLN A 253 40.60 12.72 -8.20
C GLN A 253 39.98 12.34 -9.57
N LEU A 254 38.89 12.99 -9.97
CA LEU A 254 38.25 12.76 -11.26
C LEU A 254 39.14 13.25 -12.43
N ALA A 255 39.85 14.37 -12.25
CA ALA A 255 40.83 14.86 -13.21
C ALA A 255 42.02 13.89 -13.36
N GLU A 256 42.52 13.34 -12.24
CA GLU A 256 43.60 12.35 -12.27
C GLU A 256 43.17 11.05 -12.95
N GLN A 257 41.94 10.55 -12.69
CA GLN A 257 41.39 9.39 -13.40
C GLN A 257 41.27 9.65 -14.90
N ARG A 258 40.77 10.84 -15.31
CA ARG A 258 40.68 11.21 -16.73
C ARG A 258 42.05 11.24 -17.41
N ALA A 259 43.07 11.78 -16.75
CA ALA A 259 44.45 11.77 -17.25
C ALA A 259 45.02 10.35 -17.42
N ARG A 260 44.66 9.41 -16.52
CA ARG A 260 45.05 7.99 -16.60
C ARG A 260 44.31 7.20 -17.69
N THR A 261 43.17 7.69 -18.19
CA THR A 261 42.35 7.00 -19.23
C THR A 261 42.64 7.42 -20.67
N VAL A 262 43.63 8.28 -20.91
CA VAL A 262 44.08 8.63 -22.27
C VAL A 262 45.21 7.70 -22.68
N ASP A 263 44.87 6.47 -23.10
CA ASP A 263 45.81 5.60 -23.79
C ASP A 263 46.28 6.27 -25.10
N PRO A 264 47.58 6.22 -25.45
CA PRO A 264 48.07 6.73 -26.72
C PRO A 264 47.49 5.91 -27.87
N ALA A 265 46.96 6.60 -28.89
CA ALA A 265 46.37 5.94 -30.05
C ALA A 265 47.40 5.05 -30.77
N PRO A 266 47.05 3.81 -31.15
CA PRO A 266 48.00 2.90 -31.79
C PRO A 266 48.34 3.38 -33.21
N ASP A 267 49.63 3.35 -33.56
CA ASP A 267 50.12 3.74 -34.89
C ASP A 267 49.45 2.92 -36.00
N VAL A 268 48.88 3.61 -36.98
CA VAL A 268 48.25 3.01 -38.15
C VAL A 268 49.35 2.57 -39.13
N VAL A 269 49.77 1.31 -39.00
CA VAL A 269 50.72 0.69 -39.93
C VAL A 269 50.07 0.48 -41.30
N ASP A 270 50.43 1.36 -42.25
CA ASP A 270 50.05 1.22 -43.65
C ASP A 270 50.57 -0.09 -44.26
N LYS A 271 49.75 -0.74 -45.09
CA LYS A 271 50.07 -1.98 -45.80
C LYS A 271 49.49 -1.96 -47.21
N THR A 272 50.28 -1.43 -48.12
CA THR A 272 50.11 -1.63 -49.55
C THR A 272 50.22 -3.11 -49.93
N VAL A 273 49.26 -3.61 -50.71
CA VAL A 273 49.32 -4.92 -51.39
C VAL A 273 48.83 -4.73 -52.82
N SER A 274 49.63 -5.19 -53.79
CA SER A 274 49.34 -5.13 -55.23
C SER A 274 48.44 -6.30 -55.69
N PRO A 275 47.81 -6.20 -56.87
CA PRO A 275 46.79 -7.14 -57.31
C PRO A 275 47.33 -8.40 -57.97
N ASP A 276 46.52 -9.47 -58.00
CA ASP A 276 46.40 -10.28 -59.22
C ASP A 276 45.05 -11.03 -59.36
N LYS A 277 44.79 -11.59 -60.54
CA LYS A 277 43.55 -12.25 -61.02
C LYS A 277 43.95 -13.47 -61.89
N PRO A 278 43.06 -14.36 -62.41
CA PRO A 278 41.65 -14.67 -62.14
C PRO A 278 41.51 -16.15 -61.63
N ALA A 279 40.44 -16.95 -61.76
CA ALA A 279 39.09 -16.86 -62.36
C ALA A 279 38.12 -17.84 -61.64
N GLY A 280 36.80 -17.72 -61.89
CA GLY A 280 35.80 -18.72 -61.51
C GLY A 280 34.37 -18.17 -61.55
N THR A 281 33.43 -18.89 -62.17
CA THR A 281 32.02 -18.50 -62.32
C THR A 281 31.10 -19.50 -61.62
N ASP A 282 30.00 -19.04 -61.01
CA ASP A 282 28.67 -19.25 -61.63
C ASP A 282 27.55 -18.34 -61.07
N LYS A 283 26.36 -18.44 -61.68
CA LYS A 283 25.16 -17.62 -61.45
C LYS A 283 24.39 -18.00 -60.18
N LEU A 284 23.64 -17.04 -59.62
CA LEU A 284 22.17 -17.08 -59.59
C LEU A 284 21.51 -15.73 -59.19
N GLU A 285 20.29 -15.55 -59.68
CA GLU A 285 19.50 -14.31 -59.81
C GLU A 285 18.95 -13.69 -58.49
N GLY A 286 18.63 -12.38 -58.46
CA GLY A 286 17.92 -11.80 -57.29
C GLY A 286 17.63 -10.28 -57.19
N LYS A 287 16.78 -9.70 -58.06
CA LYS A 287 15.91 -8.52 -57.79
C LYS A 287 16.46 -7.22 -57.11
N LYS A 288 17.01 -6.31 -57.95
CA LYS A 288 16.46 -4.97 -58.29
C LYS A 288 15.75 -4.11 -57.20
N GLN A 289 16.44 -3.10 -56.64
CA GLN A 289 15.87 -1.83 -56.10
C GLN A 289 17.00 -0.76 -55.97
N VAL A 290 17.20 0.17 -56.92
CA VAL A 290 16.62 1.54 -57.05
C VAL A 290 17.13 2.57 -56.02
N ASP A 291 18.19 3.30 -56.40
CA ASP A 291 18.64 4.64 -55.95
C ASP A 291 17.97 5.75 -56.82
N PRO A 292 18.18 7.10 -56.64
CA PRO A 292 19.12 7.83 -55.74
C PRO A 292 18.49 9.05 -55.01
N PHE A 293 19.37 10.01 -54.60
CA PHE A 293 19.20 11.36 -54.01
C PHE A 293 19.53 11.51 -52.51
N ALA A 294 20.05 12.64 -52.00
CA ALA A 294 21.33 13.35 -52.25
C ALA A 294 21.30 14.76 -51.57
N ARG A 295 22.33 15.05 -50.75
CA ARG A 295 22.81 16.39 -50.29
C ARG A 295 21.93 17.31 -49.39
N SER A 296 22.32 17.35 -48.11
CA SER A 296 22.31 18.48 -47.14
C SER A 296 23.33 18.14 -46.03
N ARG A 297 24.06 18.99 -45.28
CA ARG A 297 24.33 20.45 -45.22
C ARG A 297 23.28 21.44 -44.68
N GLY A 298 23.77 22.34 -43.82
CA GLY A 298 23.11 23.46 -43.14
C GLY A 298 22.42 23.07 -41.83
N ASP A 299 22.50 23.80 -40.71
CA ASP A 299 23.34 24.96 -40.35
C ASP A 299 23.54 24.99 -38.81
N ALA A 300 24.46 25.85 -38.32
CA ALA A 300 24.67 26.11 -36.89
C ALA A 300 23.81 27.29 -36.39
N VAL A 301 23.54 27.34 -35.08
CA VAL A 301 22.87 28.48 -34.42
C VAL A 301 23.57 28.78 -33.10
N ASP A 302 24.10 30.00 -32.98
CA ASP A 302 24.67 30.54 -31.74
C ASP A 302 23.60 30.74 -30.65
N SER A 303 24.04 30.71 -29.39
CA SER A 303 23.28 31.25 -28.26
C SER A 303 24.08 32.43 -27.69
N PRO A 304 23.60 33.69 -27.83
CA PRO A 304 24.34 34.84 -27.34
C PRO A 304 24.27 34.94 -25.82
N ASP A 305 25.45 35.09 -25.22
CA ASP A 305 25.65 35.59 -23.87
C ASP A 305 24.98 36.97 -23.67
N ARG A 306 24.60 37.29 -22.42
CA ARG A 306 24.21 38.65 -22.04
C ARG A 306 24.34 38.88 -20.54
N SER A 307 25.38 39.63 -20.18
CA SER A 307 25.71 40.01 -18.81
C SER A 307 25.09 41.36 -18.38
N GLU A 308 25.23 41.62 -17.08
CA GLU A 308 25.42 42.92 -16.41
C GLU A 308 24.33 44.04 -16.52
N ASP A 309 23.66 44.19 -15.38
CA ASP A 309 23.66 45.38 -14.50
C ASP A 309 22.89 46.69 -14.80
N ASP A 310 22.30 47.18 -13.70
CA ASP A 310 21.96 48.55 -13.28
C ASP A 310 21.26 49.57 -14.21
N VAL A 311 20.21 50.19 -13.64
CA VAL A 311 20.22 51.62 -13.25
C VAL A 311 19.05 51.93 -12.31
N VAL A 312 19.28 52.76 -11.29
CA VAL A 312 18.24 53.30 -10.38
C VAL A 312 17.84 54.70 -10.87
N ASP A 313 16.54 55.00 -10.94
CA ASP A 313 16.07 56.36 -11.29
C ASP A 313 14.82 56.77 -10.46
N PRO A 314 14.93 57.75 -9.53
CA PRO A 314 13.80 58.26 -8.75
C PRO A 314 13.21 59.57 -9.33
N PHE A 315 11.95 59.87 -8.98
CA PHE A 315 11.21 61.10 -9.32
C PHE A 315 10.70 61.25 -10.78
N GLY A 316 9.67 60.47 -11.10
CA GLY A 316 8.31 61.02 -11.19
C GLY A 316 7.87 61.82 -12.43
N SER A 317 6.70 61.46 -12.96
CA SER A 317 5.83 62.39 -13.69
C SER A 317 4.35 62.02 -13.49
N ARG A 318 3.45 63.01 -13.57
CA ARG A 318 2.01 62.83 -13.33
C ARG A 318 1.31 62.46 -14.64
N THR A 319 0.58 61.35 -14.67
CA THR A 319 -0.53 61.14 -15.61
C THR A 319 -1.78 60.73 -14.82
N GLY A 320 -2.86 61.49 -15.01
CA GLY A 320 -4.10 61.30 -14.26
C GLY A 320 -4.93 60.16 -14.81
N SER A 321 -4.71 58.94 -14.30
CA SER A 321 -5.56 57.80 -14.67
C SER A 321 -6.96 57.97 -14.07
N ARG A 322 -7.98 57.90 -14.93
CA ARG A 322 -9.38 58.19 -14.61
C ARG A 322 -9.98 57.05 -13.78
N VAL A 323 -10.23 57.29 -12.50
CA VAL A 323 -10.83 56.29 -11.60
C VAL A 323 -12.34 56.26 -11.83
N ASP A 324 -12.85 55.25 -12.53
CA ASP A 324 -14.29 55.08 -12.76
C ASP A 324 -14.98 54.52 -11.49
N PRO A 325 -15.85 55.30 -10.80
CA PRO A 325 -16.34 54.94 -9.46
C PRO A 325 -17.48 53.89 -9.46
N PHE A 326 -17.71 53.20 -10.59
CA PHE A 326 -18.82 52.28 -10.79
C PHE A 326 -18.41 50.89 -11.29
N SER A 327 -17.17 50.46 -11.06
CA SER A 327 -16.82 49.03 -11.14
C SER A 327 -17.47 48.26 -9.99
N SER A 328 -18.74 47.87 -10.16
CA SER A 328 -19.45 46.94 -9.28
C SER A 328 -18.57 45.72 -8.99
N PRO A 329 -18.43 45.29 -7.72
CA PRO A 329 -17.53 44.21 -7.36
C PRO A 329 -17.96 42.93 -8.09
N ARG A 330 -17.13 42.49 -9.05
CA ARG A 330 -17.37 41.24 -9.78
C ARG A 330 -17.43 40.12 -8.76
N THR A 331 -18.60 39.51 -8.61
CA THR A 331 -18.79 38.35 -7.74
C THR A 331 -17.89 37.23 -8.22
N GLN A 332 -16.72 37.10 -7.60
CA GLN A 332 -15.79 36.02 -7.91
C GLN A 332 -16.53 34.72 -7.67
N LYS A 333 -16.75 33.98 -8.76
CA LYS A 333 -17.40 32.67 -8.75
C LYS A 333 -16.52 31.75 -7.92
N VAL A 334 -16.86 31.59 -6.64
CA VAL A 334 -16.05 30.85 -5.66
C VAL A 334 -15.83 29.43 -6.18
N THR A 335 -14.64 29.20 -6.73
CA THR A 335 -14.22 27.92 -7.27
C THR A 335 -14.05 26.98 -6.10
N CYS A 336 -15.01 26.07 -5.95
CA CYS A 336 -15.10 25.13 -4.84
C CYS A 336 -14.01 24.05 -5.00
N ASP A 337 -12.77 24.39 -4.64
CA ASP A 337 -11.63 23.49 -4.72
C ASP A 337 -11.66 22.48 -3.56
N ALA A 338 -12.18 21.29 -3.87
CA ALA A 338 -12.25 20.17 -2.94
C ALA A 338 -10.86 19.66 -2.50
N GLU A 339 -9.82 19.85 -3.31
CA GLU A 339 -8.47 19.38 -2.98
C GLU A 339 -7.78 20.34 -2.02
N THR A 340 -7.74 21.65 -2.31
CA THR A 340 -7.22 22.65 -1.37
C THR A 340 -7.96 22.63 -0.03
N LEU A 341 -9.29 22.49 -0.02
CA LEU A 341 -10.06 22.31 1.21
C LEU A 341 -9.75 20.98 1.92
N GLY A 342 -9.47 19.93 1.15
CA GLY A 342 -9.02 18.64 1.65
C GLY A 342 -7.58 18.65 2.19
N VAL A 343 -6.71 19.54 1.71
CA VAL A 343 -5.37 19.83 2.26
C VAL A 343 -5.51 20.54 3.59
N GLN A 344 -6.21 21.68 3.63
CA GLN A 344 -6.45 22.45 4.85
C GLN A 344 -7.10 21.61 5.97
N GLY A 345 -8.00 20.69 5.63
CA GLY A 345 -8.58 19.74 6.58
C GLY A 345 -7.59 18.72 7.16
N ARG A 346 -6.53 18.35 6.43
CA ARG A 346 -5.44 17.51 6.95
C ARG A 346 -4.53 18.29 7.88
N ASP A 347 -4.15 19.50 7.49
CA ASP A 347 -3.20 20.32 8.25
C ASP A 347 -3.78 20.68 9.63
N LEU A 348 -5.05 21.09 9.68
CA LEU A 348 -5.81 21.29 10.91
C LEU A 348 -5.98 20.00 11.73
N TYR A 349 -6.10 18.84 11.09
CA TYR A 349 -6.22 17.57 11.79
C TYR A 349 -4.88 17.16 12.44
N SER A 350 -3.75 17.37 11.76
CA SER A 350 -2.42 17.17 12.35
C SER A 350 -2.10 18.17 13.46
N ALA A 351 -2.63 19.40 13.39
CA ALA A 351 -2.54 20.40 14.45
C ALA A 351 -3.47 20.15 15.65
N GLY A 352 -4.27 19.07 15.63
CA GLY A 352 -5.22 18.74 16.70
C GLY A 352 -6.54 19.52 16.67
N SER A 353 -6.71 20.46 15.72
CA SER A 353 -7.91 21.29 15.53
C SER A 353 -9.05 20.52 14.84
N TYR A 354 -9.44 19.37 15.41
CA TYR A 354 -10.36 18.40 14.81
C TYR A 354 -11.73 18.97 14.43
N ALA A 355 -12.23 19.95 15.19
CA ALA A 355 -13.51 20.61 14.91
C ALA A 355 -13.45 21.49 13.64
N GLU A 356 -12.33 22.18 13.42
CA GLU A 356 -12.11 23.02 12.22
C GLU A 356 -11.77 22.15 11.01
N ALA A 357 -10.95 21.12 11.20
CA ALA A 357 -10.67 20.09 10.19
C ALA A 357 -11.97 19.49 9.64
N LEU A 358 -12.92 19.15 10.52
CA LEU A 358 -14.25 18.66 10.15
C LEU A 358 -15.03 19.66 9.29
N VAL A 359 -14.97 20.97 9.60
CA VAL A 359 -15.61 22.01 8.78
C VAL A 359 -14.96 22.12 7.40
N LYS A 360 -13.62 22.02 7.30
CA LYS A 360 -12.92 21.99 6.00
C LYS A 360 -13.26 20.75 5.17
N TYR A 361 -13.30 19.56 5.78
CA TYR A 361 -13.75 18.35 5.08
C TYR A 361 -15.22 18.46 4.65
N GLU A 362 -16.11 19.05 5.46
CA GLU A 362 -17.50 19.34 5.06
C GLU A 362 -17.60 20.33 3.89
N GLN A 363 -16.72 21.33 3.82
CA GLN A 363 -16.61 22.22 2.65
C GLN A 363 -16.14 21.42 1.41
N ALA A 364 -15.09 20.62 1.53
CA ALA A 364 -14.57 19.79 0.44
C ALA A 364 -15.62 18.78 -0.09
N ILE A 365 -16.38 18.13 0.79
CA ILE A 365 -17.45 17.17 0.43
C ILE A 365 -18.59 17.86 -0.30
N ARG A 366 -18.92 19.11 0.03
CA ARG A 366 -19.90 19.91 -0.71
C ARG A 366 -19.41 20.31 -2.11
N CYS A 367 -18.09 20.44 -2.30
CA CYS A 367 -17.50 20.69 -3.61
C CYS A 367 -17.45 19.43 -4.50
N LYS A 368 -16.88 18.33 -3.98
CA LYS A 368 -16.73 17.05 -4.69
C LYS A 368 -16.77 15.90 -3.67
N PRO A 369 -17.92 15.23 -3.48
CA PRO A 369 -18.02 14.15 -2.50
C PRO A 369 -17.12 12.97 -2.90
N SER A 370 -16.40 12.40 -1.94
CA SER A 370 -15.57 11.21 -2.15
C SER A 370 -15.43 10.42 -0.85
N ARG A 371 -15.34 9.08 -0.96
CA ARG A 371 -15.19 8.18 0.20
C ARG A 371 -13.99 8.56 1.09
N ARG A 372 -12.90 9.06 0.50
CA ARG A 372 -11.72 9.53 1.24
C ARG A 372 -12.04 10.75 2.10
N LEU A 373 -12.72 11.76 1.57
CA LEU A 373 -13.11 12.93 2.35
C LEU A 373 -14.13 12.57 3.44
N GLU A 374 -15.07 11.66 3.18
CA GLU A 374 -16.04 11.20 4.17
C GLU A 374 -15.40 10.39 5.31
N LEU A 375 -14.40 9.56 5.00
CA LEU A 375 -13.55 8.88 5.98
C LEU A 375 -12.74 9.88 6.83
N HIS A 376 -12.14 10.89 6.20
CA HIS A 376 -11.42 11.95 6.92
C HIS A 376 -12.37 12.76 7.83
N ALA A 377 -13.57 13.10 7.36
CA ALA A 377 -14.60 13.78 8.16
C ALA A 377 -15.09 12.91 9.33
N PHE A 378 -15.26 11.60 9.12
CA PHE A 378 -15.55 10.65 10.20
C PHE A 378 -14.49 10.68 11.31
N MET A 379 -13.21 10.56 10.95
CA MET A 379 -12.11 10.59 11.92
C MET A 379 -12.03 11.95 12.64
N ALA A 380 -12.20 13.06 11.92
CA ALA A 380 -12.25 14.39 12.52
C ALA A 380 -13.43 14.52 13.50
N ALA A 381 -14.62 14.02 13.14
CA ALA A 381 -15.80 14.06 14.00
C ALA A 381 -15.63 13.22 15.28
N CYS A 382 -14.98 12.06 15.23
CA CYS A 382 -14.74 11.25 16.42
C CYS A 382 -13.72 11.88 17.38
N ASN A 383 -12.61 12.44 16.89
CA ASN A 383 -11.65 13.13 17.76
C ASN A 383 -12.18 14.48 18.27
N ALA A 384 -13.04 15.17 17.51
CA ALA A 384 -13.84 16.31 17.97
C ALA A 384 -15.02 15.92 18.89
N LYS A 385 -15.12 14.64 19.28
CA LYS A 385 -16.19 14.03 20.10
C LYS A 385 -17.63 14.30 19.61
N ASN A 386 -17.80 14.65 18.33
CA ASN A 386 -19.08 14.99 17.73
C ASN A 386 -19.83 13.73 17.27
N VAL A 387 -20.43 13.02 18.24
CA VAL A 387 -21.17 11.76 18.02
C VAL A 387 -22.20 11.86 16.89
N ARG A 388 -22.89 13.00 16.76
CA ARG A 388 -23.92 13.22 15.72
C ARG A 388 -23.33 13.20 14.31
N LYS A 389 -22.28 13.99 14.06
CA LYS A 389 -21.59 14.00 12.76
C LYS A 389 -20.85 12.68 12.51
N ALA A 390 -20.22 12.12 13.53
CA ALA A 390 -19.54 10.82 13.43
C ALA A 390 -20.51 9.70 13.00
N GLY A 391 -21.69 9.58 13.64
CA GLY A 391 -22.71 8.61 13.23
C GLY A 391 -23.22 8.84 11.81
N ALA A 392 -23.44 10.09 11.41
CA ALA A 392 -23.88 10.44 10.05
C ALA A 392 -22.84 10.08 8.96
N TYR A 393 -21.54 10.17 9.26
CA TYR A 393 -20.49 9.70 8.34
C TYR A 393 -20.27 8.18 8.40
N TYR A 394 -20.34 7.57 9.58
CA TYR A 394 -20.20 6.12 9.77
C TYR A 394 -21.18 5.34 8.89
N ALA A 395 -22.43 5.79 8.81
CA ALA A 395 -23.50 5.20 8.01
C ALA A 395 -23.25 5.24 6.48
N LYS A 396 -22.25 5.97 5.99
CA LYS A 396 -21.86 6.03 4.57
C LYS A 396 -20.69 5.11 4.21
N LEU A 397 -19.94 4.64 5.21
CA LEU A 397 -18.77 3.77 5.01
C LEU A 397 -19.21 2.31 4.81
N SER A 398 -18.43 1.50 4.09
CA SER A 398 -18.72 0.06 3.96
C SER A 398 -18.61 -0.66 5.32
N PRO A 399 -19.29 -1.80 5.54
CA PRO A 399 -19.20 -2.54 6.80
C PRO A 399 -17.76 -2.89 7.22
N ASP A 400 -16.91 -3.23 6.26
CA ASP A 400 -15.48 -3.55 6.47
C ASP A 400 -14.71 -2.30 6.88
N THR A 401 -14.94 -1.19 6.18
CA THR A 401 -14.37 0.12 6.55
C THR A 401 -14.81 0.52 7.96
N GLN A 402 -16.09 0.38 8.29
CA GLN A 402 -16.68 0.70 9.59
C GLN A 402 -15.96 -0.03 10.74
N GLN A 403 -15.68 -1.33 10.60
CA GLN A 403 -14.97 -2.11 11.62
C GLN A 403 -13.54 -1.59 11.86
N ILE A 404 -12.79 -1.33 10.79
CA ILE A 404 -11.39 -0.83 10.87
C ILE A 404 -11.33 0.51 11.62
N VAL A 405 -12.24 1.43 11.27
CA VAL A 405 -12.16 2.83 11.73
C VAL A 405 -12.82 3.08 13.09
N LEU A 406 -13.67 2.16 13.56
CA LEU A 406 -14.35 2.25 14.86
C LEU A 406 -13.38 2.48 16.04
N SER A 407 -12.18 1.91 15.95
CA SER A 407 -11.06 2.10 16.89
C SER A 407 -10.73 3.57 17.20
N VAL A 408 -10.89 4.48 16.23
CA VAL A 408 -10.65 5.93 16.40
C VAL A 408 -11.69 6.55 17.34
N CYS A 409 -12.94 6.06 17.30
CA CYS A 409 -14.05 6.57 18.09
C CYS A 409 -14.10 5.95 19.49
N VAL A 410 -13.76 4.68 19.62
CA VAL A 410 -13.68 3.99 20.91
C VAL A 410 -12.65 4.66 21.83
N ARG A 411 -11.46 5.03 21.31
CA ARG A 411 -10.46 5.83 22.04
C ARG A 411 -10.94 7.22 22.50
N ASN A 412 -12.04 7.71 21.93
CA ASN A 412 -12.69 8.98 22.29
C ASN A 412 -13.94 8.79 23.16
N ASN A 413 -14.16 7.59 23.72
CA ASN A 413 -15.34 7.17 24.48
C ASN A 413 -16.66 7.21 23.66
N ILE A 414 -16.57 6.94 22.36
CA ILE A 414 -17.73 6.81 21.45
C ILE A 414 -17.84 5.37 20.96
N SER A 415 -18.80 4.64 21.51
CA SER A 415 -19.11 3.25 21.14
C SER A 415 -19.82 3.14 19.78
N ALA A 416 -19.74 1.96 19.16
CA ALA A 416 -20.53 1.62 17.96
C ALA A 416 -22.04 1.79 18.20
N ARG A 417 -22.54 1.56 19.43
CA ARG A 417 -23.95 1.77 19.81
C ARG A 417 -24.33 3.25 19.75
N GLN A 418 -23.47 4.15 20.21
CA GLN A 418 -23.67 5.60 20.11
C GLN A 418 -23.62 6.08 18.65
N LEU A 419 -22.66 5.61 17.84
CA LEU A 419 -22.61 5.90 16.39
C LEU A 419 -23.88 5.44 15.68
N SER A 420 -24.33 4.22 15.98
CA SER A 420 -25.54 3.60 15.39
C SER A 420 -26.85 4.23 15.88
N ALA A 421 -26.86 4.86 17.06
CA ALA A 421 -28.00 5.62 17.55
C ALA A 421 -28.02 7.03 16.94
N ALA A 422 -26.86 7.66 16.80
CA ALA A 422 -26.70 8.94 16.15
C ALA A 422 -27.02 8.90 14.65
N SER A 423 -26.65 7.83 13.94
CA SER A 423 -27.04 7.63 12.54
C SER A 423 -28.55 7.45 12.39
N ARG A 424 -29.19 6.65 13.26
CA ARG A 424 -30.66 6.52 13.30
C ARG A 424 -31.37 7.84 13.62
N GLY A 425 -30.82 8.63 14.54
CA GLY A 425 -31.27 10.00 14.82
C GLY A 425 -31.01 10.99 13.67
N ALA A 426 -30.21 10.61 12.67
CA ALA A 426 -29.98 11.34 11.42
C ALA A 426 -30.72 10.73 10.22
N THR A 427 -31.72 9.86 10.47
CA THR A 427 -32.62 9.29 9.45
C THR A 427 -34.08 9.45 9.86
N GLY A 428 -34.99 9.50 8.90
CA GLY A 428 -36.44 9.33 9.09
C GLY A 428 -36.93 8.09 8.35
N ARG A 429 -38.03 7.49 8.82
CA ARG A 429 -38.58 6.27 8.24
C ARG A 429 -39.60 6.60 7.16
N LEU A 430 -39.39 6.10 5.95
CA LEU A 430 -40.38 6.13 4.88
C LEU A 430 -41.10 4.78 4.80
N SER A 431 -42.42 4.80 4.94
CA SER A 431 -43.30 3.65 4.70
C SER A 431 -44.04 3.86 3.37
N VAL A 432 -43.82 2.99 2.39
CA VAL A 432 -44.39 3.07 1.04
C VAL A 432 -45.35 1.90 0.80
N ALA A 433 -46.57 2.19 0.38
CA ALA A 433 -47.53 1.16 -0.05
C ALA A 433 -48.31 1.61 -1.29
N SER A 434 -48.59 0.67 -2.19
CA SER A 434 -49.53 0.90 -3.29
C SER A 434 -50.57 -0.20 -3.41
N THR A 435 -51.66 0.12 -4.10
CA THR A 435 -52.65 -0.84 -4.58
C THR A 435 -52.92 -0.55 -6.06
N PRO A 436 -52.63 -1.47 -7.00
CA PRO A 436 -52.03 -2.80 -6.78
C PRO A 436 -50.57 -2.77 -6.30
N VAL A 437 -49.99 -3.94 -6.04
CA VAL A 437 -48.59 -4.07 -5.62
C VAL A 437 -47.64 -3.71 -6.77
N ALA A 438 -46.90 -2.62 -6.60
CA ALA A 438 -45.90 -2.15 -7.55
C ALA A 438 -44.47 -2.52 -7.10
N ARG A 439 -43.50 -2.48 -8.03
CA ARG A 439 -42.10 -2.30 -7.64
C ARG A 439 -41.91 -0.86 -7.17
N VAL A 440 -41.04 -0.64 -6.19
CA VAL A 440 -40.72 0.68 -5.65
C VAL A 440 -39.23 0.92 -5.83
N ALA A 441 -38.86 2.06 -6.41
CA ALA A 441 -37.49 2.55 -6.42
C ALA A 441 -37.42 3.92 -5.73
N VAL A 442 -36.42 4.14 -4.87
CA VAL A 442 -36.21 5.41 -4.17
C VAL A 442 -34.90 6.02 -4.64
N ASP A 443 -34.96 7.26 -5.13
CA ASP A 443 -33.85 8.01 -5.74
C ASP A 443 -33.12 7.26 -6.88
N GLY A 444 -33.81 6.31 -7.51
CA GLY A 444 -33.31 5.47 -8.60
C GLY A 444 -32.92 4.03 -8.21
N VAL A 445 -32.83 3.72 -6.91
CA VAL A 445 -32.48 2.39 -6.39
C VAL A 445 -33.74 1.56 -6.20
N ASP A 446 -33.86 0.38 -6.84
CA ASP A 446 -34.96 -0.57 -6.60
C ASP A 446 -34.89 -1.11 -5.17
N VAL A 447 -35.96 -0.93 -4.39
CA VAL A 447 -36.09 -1.38 -2.99
C VAL A 447 -37.11 -2.52 -2.84
N GLY A 448 -37.52 -3.14 -3.95
CA GLY A 448 -38.40 -4.30 -3.97
C GLY A 448 -39.86 -3.96 -4.27
N LYS A 449 -40.79 -4.70 -3.66
CA LYS A 449 -42.25 -4.54 -3.86
C LYS A 449 -42.92 -3.87 -2.67
N SER A 450 -43.95 -3.09 -2.93
CA SER A 450 -44.82 -2.53 -1.88
C SER A 450 -45.64 -3.62 -1.17
N PRO A 451 -45.92 -3.52 0.14
CA PRO A 451 -45.49 -2.47 1.05
C PRO A 451 -44.03 -2.65 1.51
N VAL A 452 -43.29 -1.55 1.60
CA VAL A 452 -41.89 -1.51 2.04
C VAL A 452 -41.68 -0.37 3.04
N ALA A 453 -40.86 -0.60 4.07
CA ALA A 453 -40.44 0.42 5.01
C ALA A 453 -38.91 0.52 5.03
N LEU A 454 -38.37 1.72 4.89
CA LEU A 454 -36.94 2.00 4.82
C LEU A 454 -36.58 3.26 5.60
N ASP A 455 -35.37 3.30 6.15
CA ASP A 455 -34.84 4.47 6.86
C ASP A 455 -33.96 5.28 5.91
N LEU A 456 -34.31 6.55 5.70
CA LEU A 456 -33.70 7.48 4.75
C LEU A 456 -33.12 8.70 5.47
N ALA A 457 -32.17 9.40 4.87
CA ALA A 457 -31.73 10.70 5.37
C ALA A 457 -32.91 11.72 5.41
N PRO A 458 -32.85 12.77 6.24
CA PRO A 458 -33.77 13.90 6.11
C PRO A 458 -33.53 14.63 4.79
N GLY A 459 -34.59 14.85 4.01
CA GLY A 459 -34.46 15.43 2.67
C GLY A 459 -35.69 15.20 1.79
N LYS A 460 -35.58 15.61 0.52
CA LYS A 460 -36.57 15.32 -0.53
C LYS A 460 -36.12 14.11 -1.33
N HIS A 461 -36.94 13.06 -1.34
CA HIS A 461 -36.70 11.78 -2.00
C HIS A 461 -37.71 11.56 -3.14
N LYS A 462 -37.24 11.02 -4.26
CA LYS A 462 -38.06 10.63 -5.41
C LYS A 462 -38.45 9.16 -5.29
N VAL A 463 -39.70 8.90 -4.94
CA VAL A 463 -40.28 7.55 -4.91
C VAL A 463 -40.92 7.27 -6.26
N THR A 464 -40.35 6.32 -7.00
CA THR A 464 -40.88 5.83 -8.27
C THR A 464 -41.59 4.50 -8.03
N PHE A 465 -42.86 4.40 -8.40
CA PHE A 465 -43.59 3.14 -8.47
C PHE A 465 -43.56 2.65 -9.92
N THR A 466 -43.27 1.36 -10.14
CA THR A 466 -43.34 0.72 -11.45
C THR A 466 -44.37 -0.39 -11.43
N ILE A 467 -45.39 -0.30 -12.27
CA ILE A 467 -46.52 -1.24 -12.35
C ILE A 467 -46.86 -1.53 -13.81
N ASN A 468 -46.91 -2.81 -14.19
CA ASN A 468 -47.15 -3.29 -15.57
C ASN A 468 -46.21 -2.75 -16.69
N GLY A 469 -45.25 -1.88 -16.36
CA GLY A 469 -44.35 -1.19 -17.28
C GLY A 469 -44.33 0.33 -17.02
N ASP A 470 -45.47 0.88 -16.62
CA ASP A 470 -45.68 2.30 -16.33
C ASP A 470 -44.98 2.75 -15.05
N ARG A 471 -44.55 4.02 -15.03
CA ARG A 471 -43.70 4.59 -13.96
C ARG A 471 -44.29 5.88 -13.39
N HIS A 472 -44.72 5.84 -12.14
CA HIS A 472 -45.31 6.97 -11.42
C HIS A 472 -44.32 7.50 -10.38
N THR A 473 -43.86 8.75 -10.52
CA THR A 473 -42.84 9.34 -9.64
C THR A 473 -43.44 10.41 -8.73
N PHE A 474 -43.23 10.29 -7.43
CA PHE A 474 -43.67 11.25 -6.41
C PHE A 474 -42.48 11.77 -5.61
N SER A 475 -42.51 13.05 -5.24
CA SER A 475 -41.54 13.61 -4.29
C SER A 475 -42.11 13.55 -2.87
N VAL A 476 -41.37 12.96 -1.94
CA VAL A 476 -41.68 12.94 -0.50
C VAL A 476 -40.59 13.69 0.25
N THR A 477 -40.97 14.44 1.28
CA THR A 477 -40.00 15.00 2.24
C THR A 477 -39.96 14.09 3.46
N VAL A 478 -38.78 13.56 3.79
CA VAL A 478 -38.50 12.79 5.01
C VAL A 478 -37.87 13.73 6.04
N GLU A 479 -38.32 13.64 7.29
CA GLU A 479 -37.76 14.38 8.42
C GLU A 479 -37.08 13.42 9.40
N ALA A 480 -35.95 13.83 9.99
CA ALA A 480 -35.19 12.99 10.92
C ALA A 480 -36.03 12.59 12.14
N GLY A 481 -35.98 11.32 12.52
CA GLY A 481 -36.74 10.73 13.62
C GLY A 481 -38.25 10.55 13.38
N LYS A 482 -38.82 11.09 12.29
CA LYS A 482 -40.25 10.94 11.96
C LYS A 482 -40.50 9.74 11.04
N THR A 483 -41.69 9.16 11.13
CA THR A 483 -42.19 8.21 10.13
C THR A 483 -43.13 8.92 9.15
N VAL A 484 -42.79 8.91 7.87
CA VAL A 484 -43.60 9.45 6.77
C VAL A 484 -44.22 8.28 6.01
N THR A 485 -45.52 8.34 5.73
CA THR A 485 -46.24 7.26 5.03
C THR A 485 -46.75 7.75 3.67
N LEU A 486 -46.33 7.09 2.59
CA LEU A 486 -46.78 7.32 1.23
C LEU A 486 -47.67 6.15 0.77
N ARG A 487 -48.98 6.40 0.69
CA ARG A 487 -49.95 5.47 0.09
C ARG A 487 -50.39 5.96 -1.28
N LYS A 488 -50.52 5.05 -2.25
CA LYS A 488 -51.02 5.35 -3.60
C LYS A 488 -51.98 4.27 -4.10
N GLN A 489 -53.06 4.70 -4.75
CA GLN A 489 -53.75 3.88 -5.75
C GLN A 489 -53.17 4.27 -7.11
N LEU A 490 -52.88 3.28 -7.95
CA LEU A 490 -52.20 3.41 -9.24
C LEU A 490 -52.91 2.57 -10.29
#